data_AF-A0A6I1NMT2-F1
#
_entry.id   AF-A0A6I1NMT2-F1
#
_cell.length_a   1.000
_cell.length_b   1.000
_cell.length_c   1.000
_cell.angle_alpha   90.00
_cell.angle_beta   90.00
_cell.angle_gamma   90.00
#
_symmetry.space_group_name_H-M   'P 1'
#
loop_
_entity.id
_entity.type
_entity.pdbx_description
1 polymer ?
#
loop_
_entity_poly.entity_id
_entity_poly.type
_entity_poly.pdbx_seq_one_letter_code
_entity_poly.pdbx_strand_id
1 'polypeptide(L)' 'MPTTTTPVVLYVYRCTVCGHAGKLHLPESSPEVTTACSACGAEVLAEWDGGLELATNQS' A
#
# COMPACT_ATOMS: atom_id res chain seq x y z
N MET A 1 -12.07 22.36 -12.36
CA MET A 1 -12.02 21.79 -11.00
C MET A 1 -10.76 20.96 -10.95
N PRO A 2 -9.78 21.22 -10.07
CA PRO A 2 -8.64 20.31 -9.97
C PRO A 2 -9.17 18.98 -9.42
N THR A 3 -9.17 17.94 -10.24
CA THR A 3 -9.29 16.56 -9.75
C THR A 3 -7.97 16.28 -9.03
N THR A 4 -7.96 16.47 -7.72
CA THR A 4 -6.85 16.02 -6.87
C THR A 4 -6.86 14.50 -6.89
N THR A 5 -6.22 13.90 -7.89
CA THR A 5 -5.98 12.46 -7.91
C THR A 5 -4.85 12.19 -6.92
N THR A 6 -5.19 11.67 -5.75
CA THR A 6 -4.19 11.16 -4.81
C THR A 6 -3.37 10.09 -5.52
N PRO A 7 -2.03 10.21 -5.57
CA PRO A 7 -1.19 9.21 -6.23
C PRO A 7 -1.38 7.86 -5.52
N VAL A 8 -1.44 6.79 -6.31
CA VAL A 8 -1.42 5.42 -5.75
C VAL A 8 0.04 5.03 -5.54
N VAL A 9 0.35 4.48 -4.38
CA VAL A 9 1.70 4.10 -3.99
C VAL A 9 1.74 2.67 -3.49
N LEU A 10 2.93 2.07 -3.58
CA LEU A 10 3.18 0.70 -3.12
C LEU A 10 3.52 0.70 -1.62
N TYR A 11 2.70 0.01 -0.85
CA TYR A 11 3.01 -0.34 0.53
C TYR A 11 3.43 -1.81 0.60
N VAL A 12 4.47 -2.07 1.37
CA VAL A 12 5.00 -3.40 1.65
C VAL A 12 4.83 -3.71 3.13
N TYR A 13 4.52 -4.96 3.45
CA TYR A 13 4.43 -5.40 4.83
C TYR A 13 5.02 -6.79 5.00
N ARG A 14 5.42 -7.08 6.24
CA ARG A 14 5.75 -8.44 6.66
C ARG A 14 4.90 -8.82 7.86
N CYS A 15 4.06 -9.84 7.67
CA CYS A 15 3.21 -10.35 8.73
C CYS A 15 4.06 -11.01 9.82
N THR A 16 3.94 -10.53 11.06
CA THR A 16 4.63 -11.11 12.22
C THR A 16 4.02 -12.44 12.67
N VAL A 17 2.77 -12.72 12.28
CA VAL A 17 2.04 -13.95 12.64
C VAL A 17 2.43 -15.13 11.74
N CYS A 18 2.36 -14.95 10.42
CA CYS A 18 2.62 -16.03 9.46
C CYS A 18 3.94 -15.88 8.69
N GLY A 19 4.66 -14.79 8.86
CA GLY A 19 5.92 -14.50 8.17
C GLY A 19 5.76 -14.06 6.71
N HIS A 20 4.53 -13.99 6.19
CA HIS A 20 4.26 -13.62 4.80
C HIS A 20 4.63 -12.17 4.51
N ALA A 21 5.40 -11.95 3.44
CA ALA A 21 5.66 -10.63 2.89
C ALA A 21 4.63 -10.33 1.80
N GLY A 22 3.85 -9.27 1.97
CA GLY A 22 2.82 -8.85 1.04
C GLY A 22 3.05 -7.42 0.55
N LYS A 23 2.33 -7.06 -0.51
CA LYS A 23 2.36 -5.74 -1.11
C LYS A 23 0.94 -5.31 -1.48
N LEU A 24 0.67 -4.01 -1.37
CA LEU A 24 -0.64 -3.42 -1.66
C LEU A 24 -0.46 -2.04 -2.28
N HIS A 25 -1.35 -1.72 -3.22
CA HIS A 25 -1.41 -0.42 -3.87
C HIS A 25 -2.55 0.36 -3.24
N LEU A 26 -2.24 1.44 -2.54
CA LEU A 26 -3.22 2.32 -1.91
C LEU A 26 -2.90 3.78 -2.23
N PRO A 27 -3.89 4.68 -2.16
CA PRO A 27 -3.62 6.11 -2.22
C PRO A 27 -2.57 6.52 -1.17
N GLU A 28 -1.66 7.40 -1.54
CA GLU A 28 -0.73 8.05 -0.61
C GLU A 28 -1.55 8.87 0.40
N SER A 29 -1.76 8.30 1.58
CA SER A 29 -2.48 8.97 2.66
C SER A 29 -1.61 9.14 3.90
N SER A 30 -0.70 8.19 4.14
CA SER A 30 0.17 8.12 5.32
C SER A 30 1.45 7.36 4.97
N PRO A 31 2.58 7.55 5.69
CA PRO A 31 3.78 6.75 5.49
C PRO A 31 3.59 5.27 5.86
N GLU A 32 2.61 4.99 6.72
CA GLU A 32 2.30 3.66 7.24
C GLU A 32 0.77 3.48 7.26
N VAL A 33 0.30 2.28 6.93
CA VAL A 33 -1.13 1.94 6.93
C VAL A 33 -1.36 0.59 7.57
N THR A 34 -2.38 0.52 8.43
CA THR A 34 -2.83 -0.75 9.02
C THR A 34 -3.77 -1.45 8.06
N THR A 35 -3.48 -2.72 7.75
CA THR A 35 -4.29 -3.54 6.86
C THR A 35 -4.30 -5.00 7.32
N ALA A 36 -5.05 -5.86 6.62
CA ALA A 36 -5.08 -7.29 6.90
C ALA A 36 -4.10 -8.04 6.00
N CYS A 37 -3.39 -9.01 6.58
CA CYS A 37 -2.51 -9.90 5.84
C CYS A 37 -3.33 -10.76 4.86
N SER A 38 -2.95 -10.75 3.59
CA SER A 38 -3.63 -11.51 2.54
C SER A 38 -3.50 -13.03 2.70
N ALA A 39 -2.54 -13.50 3.51
CA ALA A 39 -2.30 -14.92 3.73
C ALA A 39 -3.06 -15.48 4.95
N CYS A 40 -3.12 -14.74 6.07
CA CYS A 40 -3.71 -15.24 7.32
C CYS A 40 -4.81 -14.34 7.90
N GLY A 41 -5.05 -13.17 7.34
CA GLY A 41 -6.05 -12.20 7.82
C GLY A 41 -5.63 -11.43 9.08
N ALA A 42 -4.45 -11.68 9.66
CA ALA A 42 -3.97 -10.94 10.81
C ALA A 42 -3.72 -9.47 10.47
N GLU A 43 -3.90 -8.58 11.44
CA GLU A 43 -3.55 -7.17 11.29
C GLU A 43 -2.03 -7.01 11.07
N VAL A 44 -1.67 -6.19 10.08
CA VAL A 44 -0.29 -5.90 9.68
C VAL A 44 -0.12 -4.41 9.42
N LEU A 45 1.04 -3.90 9.77
CA LEU A 45 1.47 -2.56 9.40
C LEU A 45 2.21 -2.64 8.06
N ALA A 46 1.70 -1.91 7.07
CA ALA A 46 2.32 -1.78 5.77
C ALA A 46 2.99 -0.40 5.64
N GLU A 47 4.25 -0.41 5.24
CA GLU A 47 5.07 0.78 5.10
C GLU A 47 5.17 1.13 3.62
N TRP A 48 5.06 2.42 3.32
CA TRP A 48 5.29 2.91 1.97
C TRP A 48 6.76 2.71 1.60
N ASP A 49 7.02 2.00 0.49
CA ASP A 49 8.38 1.67 0.04
C ASP A 49 9.09 2.86 -0.66
N GLY A 50 8.49 4.05 -0.67
CA GLY A 50 9.02 5.23 -1.38
C GLY A 50 8.73 5.23 -2.88
N GLY A 51 8.14 4.16 -3.42
CA GLY A 51 7.74 4.05 -4.82
C GLY A 51 6.41 4.76 -5.09
N LEU A 52 6.41 5.74 -6.01
CA LEU A 52 5.17 6.22 -6.64
C LEU A 52 4.88 5.36 -7.87
N GLU A 53 3.72 4.72 -7.88
CA GLU A 53 3.15 4.21 -9.11
C GLU A 53 2.20 5.27 -9.65
N LEU A 54 2.75 6.19 -10.46
CA LEU A 54 1.88 6.99 -11.30
C LEU A 54 1.15 6.00 -12.21
N ALA A 55 -0.12 5.73 -11.89
CA ALA A 55 -1.04 5.12 -12.83
C ALA A 55 -1.02 6.01 -14.07
N THR A 56 -0.18 5.67 -15.04
CA THR A 56 -0.12 6.32 -16.33
C THR A 56 -1.39 5.91 -17.05
N ASN A 57 -2.50 6.58 -16.73
CA ASN A 57 -3.60 6.68 -17.67
C ASN A 57 -3.16 7.65 -18.77
N GLN A 58 -2.22 7.19 -19.60
CA GLN A 58 -1.95 7.82 -20.88
C GLN A 58 -3.00 7.33 -21.86
N SER A 59 -3.65 8.31 -22.49
CA SER A 59 -4.62 8.25 -23.61
C SER A 59 -6.02 7.73 -23.34
#